data_AF-A0A832J7Q5-F1
#
_entry.id   AF-A0A832J7Q5-F1
#
_cell.length_a   1.000
_cell.length_b   1.000
_cell.length_c   1.000
_cell.angle_alpha   90.00
_cell.angle_beta   90.00
_cell.angle_gamma   90.00
#
_symmetry.space_group_name_H-M   'P 1'
#
loop_
_entity.id
_entity.type
_entity.pdbx_description
1 polymer ?
#
loop_
_entity_poly.entity_id
_entity_poly.type
_entity_poly.pdbx_seq_one_letter_code
_entity_poly.pdbx_strand_id
1 'polypeptide(L)'
;QLSQACFVQMGDFLKYALDTSVKEGIKHIVIGGMVGKLTKMAQGETITHANRNAVNTDLLAQLATEIGVPEDVCADIRAAETARYAGERIEALGLGNEFYHALGKKVISTIMARYQDAPFDMKVLVCDFDGNKLAEIEQND
;
A
#
# COMPACT_ATOMS: atom_id res chain seq x y z
N GLN A 1 -15.62 5.80 -17.27
CA GLN A 1 -16.22 4.68 -16.53
C GLN A 1 -15.59 3.39 -17.06
N LEU A 2 -14.98 2.56 -16.21
CA LEU A 2 -14.40 1.27 -16.61
C LEU A 2 -15.47 0.17 -16.61
N SER A 3 -15.26 -0.88 -17.41
CA SER A 3 -16.16 -2.04 -17.43
C SER A 3 -15.91 -2.94 -16.21
N GLN A 4 -16.90 -3.76 -15.83
CA GLN A 4 -16.77 -4.73 -14.72
C GLN A 4 -15.56 -5.65 -14.89
N ALA A 5 -15.21 -6.01 -16.13
CA ALA A 5 -14.05 -6.86 -16.44
C ALA A 5 -12.70 -6.21 -16.06
N CYS A 6 -12.65 -4.88 -15.84
CA CYS A 6 -11.46 -4.19 -15.37
C CYS A 6 -11.26 -4.29 -13.84
N PHE A 7 -12.25 -4.79 -13.09
CA PHE A 7 -12.20 -4.90 -11.64
C PHE A 7 -12.02 -6.36 -11.22
N VAL A 8 -10.84 -6.67 -10.67
CA VAL A 8 -10.52 -8.01 -10.16
C VAL A 8 -10.52 -7.97 -8.64
N GLN A 9 -11.44 -8.68 -8.01
CA GLN A 9 -11.40 -8.88 -6.56
C GLN A 9 -10.39 -9.98 -6.23
N MET A 10 -9.20 -9.59 -5.78
CA MET A 10 -8.14 -10.56 -5.44
C MET A 10 -8.18 -11.07 -4.00
N GLY A 11 -9.06 -10.55 -3.13
CA GLY A 11 -9.13 -10.94 -1.72
C GLY A 11 -7.76 -10.79 -1.04
N ASP A 12 -7.23 -11.91 -0.54
CA ASP A 12 -5.90 -11.97 0.09
C ASP A 12 -4.78 -12.52 -0.81
N PHE A 13 -5.07 -12.75 -2.10
CA PHE A 13 -4.26 -13.52 -3.02
C PHE A 13 -3.50 -12.65 -4.04
N LEU A 14 -2.79 -11.63 -3.55
CA LEU A 14 -2.04 -10.68 -4.39
C LEU A 14 -1.12 -11.38 -5.39
N LYS A 15 -0.32 -12.36 -4.92
CA LYS A 15 0.61 -13.08 -5.79
C LYS A 15 -0.11 -13.72 -6.97
N TYR A 16 -1.21 -14.45 -6.71
CA TYR A 16 -1.94 -15.15 -7.77
C TYR A 16 -2.60 -14.18 -8.76
N ALA A 17 -3.08 -13.04 -8.28
CA ALA A 17 -3.63 -11.99 -9.14
C ALA A 17 -2.55 -11.40 -10.07
N LEU A 18 -1.36 -11.12 -9.56
CA LEU A 18 -0.23 -10.62 -10.35
C LEU A 18 0.30 -11.67 -11.32
N ASP A 19 0.50 -12.91 -10.88
CA ASP A 19 0.95 -14.03 -11.73
C ASP A 19 -0.04 -14.27 -12.88
N THR A 20 -1.34 -14.21 -12.60
CA THR A 20 -2.39 -14.31 -13.64
C THR A 20 -2.35 -13.11 -14.57
N SER A 21 -2.16 -11.90 -14.04
CA SER A 21 -2.06 -10.68 -14.86
C SER A 21 -0.89 -10.77 -15.85
N VAL A 22 0.26 -11.30 -15.42
CA VAL A 22 1.41 -11.57 -16.30
C VAL A 22 1.05 -12.61 -17.37
N LYS A 23 0.43 -13.73 -16.96
CA LYS A 23 0.05 -14.81 -17.87
C LYS A 23 -0.94 -14.35 -18.95
N GLU A 24 -1.90 -13.52 -18.58
CA GLU A 24 -2.92 -12.98 -19.49
C GLU A 24 -2.44 -11.73 -20.26
N GLY A 25 -1.19 -11.29 -20.07
CA GLY A 25 -0.60 -10.18 -20.80
C GLY A 25 -1.15 -8.81 -20.44
N ILE A 26 -1.68 -8.64 -19.22
CA ILE A 26 -2.13 -7.34 -18.69
C ILE A 26 -0.92 -6.43 -18.51
N LYS A 27 -0.98 -5.22 -19.06
CA LYS A 27 0.15 -4.26 -19.09
C LYS A 27 0.07 -3.14 -18.06
N HIS A 28 -1.12 -2.88 -17.53
CA HIS A 28 -1.36 -1.77 -16.62
C HIS A 28 -2.13 -2.27 -15.41
N ILE A 29 -1.51 -2.21 -14.23
CA ILE A 29 -2.10 -2.69 -12.98
C ILE A 29 -2.28 -1.52 -12.03
N VAL A 30 -3.51 -1.34 -11.55
CA VAL A 30 -3.82 -0.38 -10.48
C VAL A 30 -4.22 -1.16 -9.24
N ILE A 31 -3.42 -1.05 -8.19
CA ILE A 31 -3.74 -1.64 -6.87
C ILE A 31 -4.44 -0.58 -6.03
N GLY A 32 -5.75 -0.74 -5.85
CA GLY A 32 -6.53 0.04 -4.91
C GLY A 32 -6.59 -0.62 -3.54
N GLY A 33 -6.25 0.11 -2.48
CA GLY A 33 -6.28 -0.43 -1.13
C GLY A 33 -6.33 0.62 -0.04
N MET A 34 -6.93 0.23 1.09
CA MET A 34 -6.82 0.98 2.35
C MET A 34 -5.42 0.81 2.94
N VAL A 35 -5.00 1.78 3.76
CA VAL A 35 -3.68 1.83 4.41
C VAL A 35 -3.26 0.48 4.95
N GLY A 36 -4.10 -0.20 5.74
CA GLY A 36 -3.75 -1.50 6.33
C GLY A 36 -3.43 -2.61 5.34
N LYS A 37 -4.14 -2.70 4.20
CA LYS A 37 -3.83 -3.68 3.15
C LYS A 37 -2.54 -3.32 2.44
N LEU A 38 -2.37 -2.04 2.11
CA LEU A 38 -1.16 -1.55 1.46
C LEU A 38 0.07 -1.75 2.35
N THR A 39 -0.03 -1.54 3.65
CA THR A 39 1.06 -1.81 4.60
C THR A 39 1.47 -3.28 4.59
N LYS A 40 0.53 -4.23 4.48
CA LYS A 40 0.87 -5.66 4.35
C LYS A 40 1.57 -5.98 3.04
N MET A 41 1.13 -5.37 1.94
CA MET A 41 1.81 -5.51 0.65
C MET A 41 3.23 -4.90 0.69
N ALA A 42 3.37 -3.74 1.33
CA ALA A 42 4.65 -3.05 1.52
C ALA A 42 5.66 -3.86 2.35
N GLN A 43 5.20 -4.67 3.30
CA GLN A 43 6.02 -5.64 4.05
C GLN A 43 6.50 -6.83 3.21
N GLY A 44 5.92 -7.01 2.02
CA GLY A 44 6.23 -8.15 1.16
C GLY A 44 5.42 -9.40 1.49
N GLU A 45 4.30 -9.29 2.18
CA GLU A 45 3.44 -10.47 2.36
C GLU A 45 2.84 -10.90 1.02
N THR A 46 2.98 -12.17 0.66
CA THR A 46 2.37 -12.77 -0.54
C THR A 46 0.91 -13.21 -0.31
N ILE A 47 0.46 -13.20 0.94
CA ILE A 47 -0.90 -13.56 1.40
C ILE A 47 -1.34 -12.51 2.42
N THR A 48 -2.35 -11.68 2.14
CA THR A 48 -2.72 -10.53 3.00
C THR A 48 -3.73 -10.85 4.11
N HIS A 49 -3.91 -12.13 4.48
CA HIS A 49 -4.94 -12.57 5.43
C HIS A 49 -4.80 -11.88 6.79
N ALA A 50 -5.91 -11.32 7.29
CA ALA A 50 -5.98 -10.57 8.55
C ALA A 50 -5.47 -11.33 9.79
N ASN A 51 -5.57 -12.66 9.82
CA ASN A 51 -5.29 -13.50 11.00
C ASN A 51 -3.88 -14.09 11.07
N ARG A 52 -3.01 -13.89 10.07
CA ARG A 52 -1.68 -14.53 10.07
C ARG A 52 -0.57 -13.65 10.62
N ASN A 53 -0.62 -12.34 10.33
CA ASN A 53 0.31 -11.34 10.86
C ASN A 53 -0.40 -10.00 11.05
N ALA A 54 -0.10 -9.36 12.18
CA ALA A 54 -0.52 -7.99 12.46
C ALA A 54 0.11 -7.01 11.46
N VAL A 55 -0.46 -5.81 11.34
CA VAL A 55 0.19 -4.73 10.59
C VAL A 55 1.55 -4.47 11.23
N ASN A 56 2.61 -4.42 10.43
CA ASN A 56 3.92 -3.98 10.88
C ASN A 56 3.90 -2.47 11.08
N THR A 57 3.72 -2.05 12.33
CA THR A 57 3.72 -0.64 12.74
C THR A 57 5.13 -0.05 12.77
N ASP A 58 6.19 -0.86 12.90
CA ASP A 58 7.57 -0.40 12.72
C ASP A 58 7.80 0.15 11.30
N LEU A 59 7.26 -0.53 10.29
CA LEU A 59 7.32 -0.04 8.90
C LEU A 59 6.61 1.31 8.75
N LEU A 60 5.45 1.48 9.38
CA LEU A 60 4.71 2.75 9.32
C LEU A 60 5.44 3.87 10.04
N ALA A 61 6.01 3.58 11.21
CA ALA A 61 6.85 4.51 11.95
C ALA A 61 8.10 4.90 11.16
N GLN A 62 8.73 3.95 10.46
CA GLN A 62 9.87 4.23 9.59
C GLN A 62 9.48 5.19 8.45
N LEU A 63 8.37 4.90 7.76
CA LEU A 63 7.86 5.79 6.69
C LEU A 63 7.53 7.19 7.24
N ALA A 64 6.99 7.28 8.45
CA ALA A 64 6.70 8.54 9.12
C ALA A 64 8.01 9.33 9.42
N THR A 65 9.04 8.65 9.92
CA THR A 65 10.36 9.27 10.14
C THR A 65 10.96 9.79 8.83
N GLU A 66 10.85 9.04 7.74
CA GLU A 66 11.38 9.42 6.42
C GLU A 66 10.76 10.72 5.87
N ILE A 67 9.52 11.03 6.24
CA ILE A 67 8.84 12.27 5.84
C ILE A 67 8.93 13.39 6.89
N GLY A 68 9.75 13.21 7.93
CA GLY A 68 10.02 14.24 8.94
C GLY A 68 8.99 14.34 10.07
N VAL A 69 8.20 13.30 10.32
CA VAL A 69 7.31 13.24 11.50
C VAL A 69 8.15 13.26 12.79
N PRO A 70 7.74 14.01 13.82
CA PRO A 70 8.43 14.04 15.12
C PRO A 70 8.61 12.65 15.74
N GLU A 71 9.75 12.42 16.39
CA GLU A 71 10.13 11.11 16.95
C GLU A 71 9.13 10.59 18.00
N ASP A 72 8.52 11.48 18.79
CA ASP A 72 7.48 11.10 19.76
C ASP A 72 6.24 10.54 19.07
N VAL A 73 5.84 11.10 17.92
CA VAL A 73 4.74 10.58 17.11
C VAL A 73 5.14 9.28 16.42
N CYS A 74 6.38 9.16 15.92
CA CYS A 74 6.87 7.90 15.35
C CYS A 74 6.90 6.77 16.39
N ALA A 75 7.29 7.06 17.63
CA ALA A 75 7.27 6.10 18.73
C ALA A 75 5.83 5.69 19.11
N ASP A 76 4.90 6.64 19.13
CA ASP A 76 3.47 6.40 19.34
C ASP A 76 2.87 5.49 18.23
N ILE A 77 3.20 5.76 16.97
CA ILE A 77 2.80 4.92 15.82
C ILE A 77 3.35 3.49 15.95
N ARG A 78 4.61 3.36 16.34
CA ARG A 78 5.27 2.06 16.52
C ARG A 78 4.58 1.22 17.58
N ALA A 79 4.15 1.85 18.68
CA ALA A 79 3.46 1.21 19.79
C ALA A 79 1.98 0.89 19.50
N ALA A 80 1.42 1.40 18.40
CA ALA A 80 0.02 1.17 18.05
C ALA A 80 -0.23 -0.25 17.49
N GLU A 81 -1.50 -0.63 17.40
CA GLU A 81 -1.92 -1.94 16.88
C GLU A 81 -2.44 -1.88 15.43
N THR A 82 -2.71 -0.69 14.89
CA THR A 82 -3.42 -0.54 13.61
C THR A 82 -2.73 0.44 12.67
N ALA A 83 -2.80 0.14 11.36
CA ALA A 83 -2.33 1.06 10.32
C ALA A 83 -3.16 2.33 10.23
N ARG A 84 -4.45 2.22 10.60
CA ARG A 84 -5.39 3.35 10.62
C ARG A 84 -4.92 4.43 11.58
N TYR A 85 -4.49 4.03 12.78
CA TYR A 85 -3.96 4.96 13.76
C TYR A 85 -2.78 5.76 13.20
N ALA A 86 -1.83 5.11 12.53
CA ALA A 86 -0.71 5.80 11.90
C ALA A 86 -1.16 6.87 10.89
N GLY A 87 -2.13 6.53 10.04
CA GLY A 87 -2.74 7.49 9.12
C GLY A 87 -3.34 8.69 9.85
N GLU A 88 -4.22 8.45 10.82
CA GLU A 88 -4.90 9.51 11.58
C GLU A 88 -3.92 10.42 12.34
N ARG A 89 -2.85 9.86 12.93
CA ARG A 89 -1.83 10.65 13.63
C ARG A 89 -1.05 11.56 12.69
N ILE A 90 -0.70 11.05 11.50
CA ILE A 90 0.09 11.82 10.52
C ILE A 90 -0.79 12.85 9.79
N GLU A 91 -2.05 12.52 9.51
CA GLU A 91 -3.04 13.47 8.98
C GLU A 91 -3.26 14.65 9.93
N ALA A 92 -3.31 14.40 11.24
CA ALA A 92 -3.42 15.46 12.25
C ALA A 92 -2.22 16.43 12.24
N LEU A 93 -1.07 16.03 11.69
CA LEU A 93 0.10 16.87 11.48
C LEU A 93 0.12 17.57 10.11
N GLY A 94 -0.87 17.31 9.25
CA GLY A 94 -0.93 17.83 7.89
C GLY A 94 0.02 17.14 6.91
N LEU A 95 0.58 15.98 7.27
CA LEU A 95 1.57 15.23 6.47
C LEU A 95 0.99 13.96 5.83
N GLY A 96 -0.34 13.85 5.78
CA GLY A 96 -1.03 12.65 5.29
C GLY A 96 -0.68 12.32 3.84
N ASN A 97 -0.60 13.33 2.97
CA ASN A 97 -0.27 13.14 1.56
C ASN A 97 1.13 12.53 1.39
N GLU A 98 2.14 13.11 2.05
CA GLU A 98 3.52 12.64 2.06
C GLU A 98 3.62 11.20 2.54
N PHE A 99 2.88 10.86 3.59
CA PHE A 99 2.82 9.50 4.12
C PHE A 99 2.20 8.50 3.16
N TYR A 100 1.07 8.84 2.54
CA TYR A 100 0.43 7.96 1.56
C TYR A 100 1.28 7.78 0.31
N HIS A 101 1.99 8.83 -0.13
CA HIS A 101 2.99 8.73 -1.19
C HIS A 101 4.14 7.80 -0.80
N ALA A 102 4.72 7.95 0.40
CA ALA A 102 5.79 7.08 0.89
C ALA A 102 5.34 5.60 0.97
N LEU A 103 4.13 5.36 1.49
CA LEU A 103 3.55 4.02 1.54
C LEU A 103 3.32 3.43 0.15
N GLY A 104 2.75 4.21 -0.78
CA GLY A 104 2.54 3.79 -2.17
C GLY A 104 3.84 3.41 -2.87
N LYS A 105 4.87 4.26 -2.75
CA LYS A 105 6.22 3.97 -3.29
C LYS A 105 6.80 2.70 -2.68
N LYS A 106 6.62 2.48 -1.37
CA LYS A 106 7.06 1.25 -0.71
C LYS A 106 6.35 0.03 -1.29
N VAL A 107 5.03 0.06 -1.46
CA VAL A 107 4.26 -1.04 -2.09
C VAL A 107 4.80 -1.37 -3.47
N ILE A 108 4.95 -0.37 -4.34
CA ILE A 108 5.46 -0.56 -5.71
C ILE A 108 6.85 -1.19 -5.66
N SER A 109 7.78 -0.62 -4.89
CA SER A 109 9.15 -1.12 -4.78
C SER A 109 9.20 -2.58 -4.33
N THR A 110 8.39 -2.93 -3.32
CA THR A 110 8.33 -4.29 -2.77
C THR A 110 7.76 -5.29 -3.77
N ILE A 111 6.73 -4.90 -4.54
CA ILE A 111 6.14 -5.78 -5.55
C ILE A 111 7.09 -5.91 -6.75
N MET A 112 7.56 -4.80 -7.31
CA MET A 112 8.42 -4.81 -8.50
C MET A 112 9.76 -5.51 -8.27
N ALA A 113 10.27 -5.54 -7.04
CA ALA A 113 11.44 -6.34 -6.69
C ALA A 113 11.25 -7.86 -6.98
N ARG A 114 10.01 -8.35 -7.00
CA ARG A 114 9.65 -9.75 -7.34
C ARG A 114 9.30 -9.96 -8.81
N TYR A 115 8.94 -8.89 -9.49
CA TYR A 115 8.40 -8.88 -10.86
C TYR A 115 9.30 -8.03 -11.78
N GLN A 116 10.62 -8.17 -11.65
CA GLN A 116 11.62 -7.31 -12.33
C GLN A 116 11.50 -7.36 -13.86
N ASP A 117 11.13 -8.53 -14.41
CA ASP A 117 10.95 -8.76 -15.84
C ASP A 117 9.48 -8.72 -16.28
N ALA A 118 8.57 -8.31 -15.40
CA ALA A 118 7.15 -8.32 -15.73
C ALA A 118 6.81 -7.26 -16.79
N PRO A 119 5.94 -7.59 -17.77
CA PRO A 119 5.59 -6.70 -18.87
C PRO A 119 4.51 -5.66 -18.49
N PHE A 120 4.33 -5.38 -17.19
CA PHE A 120 3.33 -4.44 -16.70
C PHE A 120 3.97 -3.27 -15.95
N ASP A 121 3.30 -2.12 -15.98
CA ASP A 121 3.50 -1.04 -15.02
C ASP A 121 2.47 -1.11 -13.88
N MET A 122 2.80 -0.42 -12.79
CA MET A 122 1.97 -0.39 -11.59
C MET A 122 1.66 1.03 -11.12
N LYS A 123 0.42 1.22 -10.68
CA LYS A 123 0.00 2.35 -9.84
C LYS A 123 -0.60 1.84 -8.54
N VAL A 124 -0.46 2.63 -7.48
CA VAL A 124 -1.10 2.40 -6.19
C VAL A 124 -2.08 3.52 -5.90
N LEU A 125 -3.32 3.15 -5.65
CA LEU A 125 -4.40 4.03 -5.24
C LEU A 125 -4.68 3.81 -3.75
N VAL A 126 -4.38 4.82 -2.94
CA VAL A 126 -4.66 4.81 -1.50
C VAL A 126 -6.07 5.33 -1.27
N CYS A 127 -6.89 4.55 -0.57
CA CYS A 127 -8.26 4.94 -0.25
C CYS A 127 -8.52 4.95 1.27
N ASP A 128 -9.47 5.79 1.69
CA ASP A 128 -10.01 5.75 3.05
C ASP A 128 -11.06 4.63 3.21
N PHE A 129 -11.68 4.56 4.39
CA PHE A 129 -12.71 3.57 4.70
C PHE A 129 -14.01 3.76 3.91
N ASP A 130 -14.34 5.01 3.57
CA ASP A 130 -15.53 5.39 2.80
C ASP A 130 -15.32 5.20 1.28
N GLY A 131 -14.11 4.86 0.86
CA GLY A 131 -13.72 4.63 -0.52
C GLY A 131 -13.27 5.88 -1.27
N ASN A 132 -13.06 7.00 -0.57
CA ASN A 132 -12.51 8.21 -1.18
C ASN A 132 -11.02 8.01 -1.48
N LYS A 133 -10.57 8.61 -2.58
CA LYS A 133 -9.16 8.62 -2.97
C LYS A 133 -8.39 9.59 -2.06
N LEU A 134 -7.38 9.06 -1.38
CA LEU A 134 -6.43 9.83 -0.57
C LEU A 134 -5.18 10.20 -1.36
N ALA A 135 -4.61 9.24 -2.11
CA ALA A 135 -3.42 9.45 -2.94
C ALA A 135 -3.37 8.48 -4.12
N GLU A 136 -2.57 8.83 -5.13
CA GLU A 136 -2.27 8.01 -6.30
C GLU A 136 -0.77 8.12 -6.60
N ILE A 137 -0.10 6.97 -6.69
CA ILE A 137 1.35 6.88 -6.88
C ILE A 137 1.62 6.04 -8.12
N GLU A 138 2.41 6.57 -9.05
CA GLU A 138 2.89 5.86 -10.22
C GLU A 138 4.27 5.24 -9.98
N GLN A 139 4.57 4.14 -10.67
CA GLN A 139 5.87 3.48 -10.54
C GLN A 139 7.07 4.37 -10.92
N ASN A 140 6.85 5.39 -11.74
CA ASN A 140 7.90 6.30 -12.23
C ASN A 140 7.94 7.65 -11.47
N ASP A 141 7.21 7.78 -10.35
CA ASP A 141 7.17 8.99 -9.51
C ASP A 141 8.35 9.15 -8.54
#